data_AF-A0A848BTE3-F1
#
_entry.id   AF-A0A848BTE3-F1
#
_cell.length_a   1.000
_cell.length_b   1.000
_cell.length_c   1.000
_cell.angle_alpha   90.00
_cell.angle_beta   90.00
_cell.angle_gamma   90.00
#
_symmetry.space_group_name_H-M   'P 1'
#
loop_
_entity.id
_entity.type
_entity.pdbx_description
1 polymer ?
#
loop_
_entity_poly.entity_id
_entity_poly.type
_entity_poly.pdbx_seq_one_letter_code
_entity_poly.pdbx_strand_id
1 'polypeptide(L)' 'MFVYSKHSSGTHKIYHMEQCPMVRRIGESHLGYFYTAQKAEDTGYRLCKVCQRQQMKKLHMAD' A
#
# COMPACT_ATOMS: atom_id res chain seq x y z
N MET A 1 4.18 0.43 8.79
CA MET A 1 5.02 0.30 7.58
C MET A 1 4.13 0.11 6.35
N PHE A 2 4.62 0.47 5.16
CA PHE A 2 3.91 0.27 3.90
C PHE A 2 4.65 -0.73 3.03
N VAL A 3 3.90 -1.50 2.26
CA VAL A 3 4.37 -2.67 1.52
C VAL A 3 4.06 -2.50 0.05
N TYR A 4 4.98 -2.82 -0.84
CA TYR A 4 4.74 -2.84 -2.29
C TYR A 4 5.37 -4.07 -2.94
N SER A 5 4.91 -4.42 -4.14
CA SER A 5 5.56 -5.45 -4.94
C SER A 5 6.64 -4.80 -5.81
N LYS A 6 7.88 -5.27 -5.70
CA LYS A 6 9.05 -4.82 -6.50
C LYS A 6 8.85 -5.00 -8.01
N HIS A 7 7.99 -5.94 -8.42
CA HIS A 7 7.67 -6.22 -9.82
C HIS A 7 6.61 -5.28 -10.41
N SER A 8 6.07 -4.37 -9.59
CA SER A 8 5.07 -3.41 -10.03
C SER A 8 5.71 -2.36 -10.96
N SER A 9 5.64 -2.57 -12.27
CA SER A 9 6.11 -1.60 -13.26
C SER A 9 4.97 -0.77 -13.84
N GLY A 10 5.31 0.41 -14.36
CA GLY A 10 4.36 1.31 -15.03
C GLY A 10 3.19 1.75 -14.16
N THR A 11 1.97 1.58 -14.67
CA THR A 11 0.69 2.01 -14.04
C THR A 11 0.33 1.23 -12.78
N HIS A 12 1.04 0.14 -12.48
CA HIS A 12 0.74 -0.80 -11.40
C HIS A 12 1.51 -0.53 -10.10
N LYS A 13 2.25 0.57 -10.00
CA LYS A 13 2.91 1.00 -8.76
C LYS A 13 1.88 1.24 -7.65
N ILE A 14 1.59 0.20 -6.89
CA ILE A 14 0.64 0.21 -5.79
C ILE A 14 1.37 -0.18 -4.51
N TYR A 15 1.13 0.60 -3.46
CA TYR A 15 1.55 0.26 -2.12
C TYR A 15 0.34 -0.02 -1.23
N HIS A 16 0.58 -0.81 -0.19
CA HIS A 16 -0.41 -1.36 0.72
C HIS A 16 -0.02 -1.02 2.14
N MET A 17 -1.02 -0.91 3.02
CA MET A 17 -0.77 -1.03 4.45
C MET A 17 -0.35 -2.48 4.76
N GLU A 18 0.51 -2.66 5.76
CA GLU A 18 0.99 -3.99 6.19
C GLU A 18 -0.16 -4.99 6.46
N GLN A 19 -1.25 -4.52 7.04
CA GLN A 19 -2.43 -5.33 7.36
C GLN A 19 -3.37 -5.58 6.17
N CYS A 20 -3.01 -5.13 4.96
CA CYS A 20 -3.85 -5.32 3.78
C CYS A 20 -3.90 -6.81 3.40
N PRO A 21 -5.08 -7.42 3.19
CA PRO A 21 -5.19 -8.82 2.80
C PRO A 21 -4.51 -9.13 1.45
N MET A 22 -4.30 -8.12 0.61
CA MET A 22 -3.59 -8.26 -0.67
C MET A 22 -2.09 -8.48 -0.50
N VAL A 23 -1.49 -8.06 0.61
CA VAL A 23 -0.05 -8.28 0.88
C VAL A 23 0.26 -9.77 0.95
N ARG A 24 -0.65 -10.58 1.50
CA ARG A 24 -0.52 -12.05 1.56
C ARG A 24 -0.43 -12.72 0.18
N ARG A 25 -0.79 -12.00 -0.89
CA ARG A 25 -0.71 -12.49 -2.28
C ARG A 25 0.60 -12.09 -2.97
N ILE A 26 1.40 -11.22 -2.34
CA ILE A 26 2.70 -10.82 -2.85
C ILE A 26 3.71 -11.82 -2.30
N GLY A 27 4.42 -12.53 -3.17
CA GLY A 27 5.48 -13.45 -2.75
C GLY A 27 6.58 -12.69 -1.97
N GLU A 28 7.09 -13.28 -0.90
CA GLU A 28 8.02 -12.61 0.04
C GLU A 28 9.28 -12.06 -0.65
N SER A 29 9.81 -12.80 -1.64
CA SER A 29 10.95 -12.37 -2.45
C SER A 29 10.70 -11.06 -3.21
N HIS A 30 9.43 -10.75 -3.50
CA HIS A 30 9.02 -9.57 -4.26
C HIS A 30 8.54 -8.42 -3.36
N LEU A 31 8.57 -8.57 -2.04
CA LEU A 31 8.18 -7.51 -1.12
C LEU A 31 9.25 -6.42 -1.02
N GLY A 32 8.81 -5.17 -1.13
CA GLY A 32 9.54 -3.98 -0.75
C GLY A 32 8.76 -3.16 0.28
N TYR A 33 9.46 -2.27 0.98
CA TYR A 33 8.88 -1.51 2.08
C TYR A 33 9.15 -0.01 1.95
N PHE A 34 8.16 0.78 2.37
CA PHE A 34 8.27 2.21 2.61
C PHE A 34 7.94 2.51 4.08
N TYR A 35 8.71 3.41 4.68
CA TYR A 35 8.48 3.84 6.06
C TYR A 35 7.29 4.82 6.18
N THR A 36 7.07 5.64 5.17
CA THR A 36 5.98 6.63 5.13
C THR A 36 5.19 6.52 3.83
N ALA A 37 3.91 6.91 3.88
CA ALA A 37 3.06 7.00 2.69
C ALA A 37 3.61 8.03 1.70
N GLN A 38 4.06 9.17 2.22
CA GLN A 38 4.63 10.26 1.43
C GLN A 38 5.81 9.78 0.57
N LYS A 39 6.75 9.00 1.14
CA LYS A 39 7.87 8.44 0.35
C LYS A 39 7.40 7.50 -0.76
N ALA A 40 6.33 6.74 -0.53
CA ALA A 40 5.74 5.89 -1.56
C ALA A 40 5.12 6.74 -2.69
N GLU A 41 4.39 7.79 -2.33
CA GLU A 41 3.73 8.70 -3.29
C GLU A 41 4.75 9.51 -4.10
N ASP A 42 5.80 10.04 -3.46
CA ASP A 42 6.91 10.76 -4.11
C ASP A 42 7.67 9.88 -5.12
N THR A 43 7.69 8.56 -4.90
CA THR A 43 8.29 7.58 -5.82
C THR A 43 7.32 7.09 -6.92
N GLY A 44 6.13 7.67 -6.96
CA GLY A 44 5.08 7.41 -7.95
C GLY A 44 4.19 6.21 -7.64
N TYR A 45 4.19 5.71 -6.40
CA TYR A 45 3.25 4.67 -5.98
C TYR A 45 1.93 5.28 -5.53
N ARG A 46 0.85 4.53 -5.72
CA ARG A 46 -0.49 4.91 -5.28
C ARG A 46 -1.01 3.95 -4.23
N LEU A 47 -1.79 4.46 -3.28
CA LEU A 47 -2.36 3.61 -2.25
C LEU A 47 -3.33 2.60 -2.87
N CYS A 48 -3.30 1.36 -2.40
CA CYS A 48 -4.26 0.35 -2.77
C CYS A 48 -5.69 0.81 -2.47
N LYS A 49 -6.62 0.64 -3.42
CA LYS A 49 -8.05 1.01 -3.26
C LYS A 49 -8.74 0.33 -2.06
N VAL A 50 -8.27 -0.84 -1.65
CA VAL A 50 -8.77 -1.52 -0.44
C VAL A 50 -8.28 -0.80 0.81
N CYS A 51 -6.98 -0.46 0.85
CA CYS A 51 -6.38 0.31 1.94
C CYS A 51 -7.01 1.71 2.04
N GLN A 52 -7.23 2.39 0.92
CA GLN A 52 -7.86 3.70 0.88
C GLN A 52 -9.26 3.67 1.50
N ARG A 53 -10.09 2.67 1.15
CA ARG A 53 -11.41 2.48 1.76
C ARG A 53 -11.33 2.19 3.26
N GLN A 54 -10.35 1.41 3.70
CA GLN A 54 -10.15 1.13 5.13
C GLN A 54 -9.75 2.38 5.92
N GLN A 55 -8.89 3.24 5.36
CA GLN A 55 -8.54 4.51 5.99
C GLN A 55 -9.76 5.43 6.12
N MET A 56 -10.53 5.59 5.04
CA MET A 56 -11.75 6.39 5.04
C MET A 56 -12.76 5.90 6.09
N LYS A 57 -12.93 4.59 6.25
CA LYS A 57 -13.81 4.03 7.29
C LYS A 57 -13.36 4.35 8.71
N LYS A 58 -12.05 4.32 8.98
CA LYS A 58 -11.51 4.69 10.31
C LYS A 58 -11.74 6.17 10.64
N LEU A 59 -11.67 7.04 9.63
CA LEU A 59 -11.96 8.48 9.80
C LEU A 59 -13.42 8.76 10.14
N HIS A 60 -14.37 7.95 9.64
CA HIS A 60 -15.81 8.12 9.91
C HIS A 60 -16.30 7.44 11.20
N MET A 61 -15.43 6.74 11.95
CA MET A 61 -15.77 6.11 13.24
C MET A 61 -15.08 6.79 14.42
N ALA A 62 -14.55 8.00 14.21
CA ALA A 62 -13.89 8.82 15.22
C ALA A 62 -14.79 9.99 15.69
N ASP A 63 -16.11 9.81 15.62
CA ASP A 63 -17.15 10.69 16.20
C ASP A 63 -17.94 9.90 17.25
#